data_AF-A0A800BY93-F1
#
_entry.id   AF-A0A800BY93-F1
#
_cell.length_a   1.000
_cell.length_b   1.000
_cell.length_c   1.000
_cell.angle_alpha   90.00
_cell.angle_beta   90.00
_cell.angle_gamma   90.00
#
_symmetry.space_group_name_H-M   'P 1'
#
loop_
_entity.id
_entity.type
_entity.pdbx_description
1 polymer ?
#
loop_
_entity_poly.entity_id
_entity_poly.type
_entity_poly.pdbx_seq_one_letter_code
_entity_poly.pdbx_strand_id
1 'polypeptide(L)'
;AFDRDDQLQSRISNLTTITRLVSLILRNVFLGEVLNLEKTIKQLHRSSRQKNDLPDMLTNVLRSYEKDVGVDEQESRSQED
;
A
#
# COMPACT_ATOMS: atom_id res chain seq x y z
N ALA A 1 -29.68 7.73 -12.69
CA ALA A 1 -29.90 6.62 -11.73
C ALA A 1 -28.60 5.88 -11.47
N PHE A 2 -27.84 5.55 -12.52
CA PHE A 2 -26.57 4.80 -12.46
C PHE A 2 -25.39 5.51 -11.73
N ASP A 3 -25.25 6.85 -11.82
CA ASP A 3 -24.13 7.56 -11.15
C ASP A 3 -24.10 7.42 -9.61
N ARG A 4 -25.27 7.19 -8.98
CA ARG A 4 -25.34 7.00 -7.52
C ARG A 4 -24.78 5.63 -7.11
N ASP A 5 -24.95 4.62 -7.96
CA ASP A 5 -24.45 3.27 -7.70
C ASP A 5 -22.94 3.22 -7.86
N ASP A 6 -22.37 3.90 -8.86
CA ASP A 6 -20.92 3.97 -9.08
C ASP A 6 -20.19 4.63 -7.90
N GLN A 7 -20.74 5.73 -7.36
CA GLN A 7 -20.20 6.37 -6.16
C GLN A 7 -20.28 5.46 -4.92
N LEU A 8 -21.38 4.73 -4.76
CA LEU A 8 -21.54 3.81 -3.65
C LEU A 8 -20.57 2.62 -3.75
N GLN A 9 -20.42 2.04 -4.94
CA GLN A 9 -19.49 0.95 -5.21
C GLN A 9 -18.04 1.39 -4.96
N SER A 10 -17.68 2.60 -5.36
CA SER A 10 -16.35 3.18 -5.06
C SER A 10 -16.10 3.30 -3.55
N ARG A 11 -17.08 3.78 -2.77
CA ARG A 11 -16.98 3.87 -1.30
C ARG A 11 -16.84 2.50 -0.64
N ILE A 12 -17.63 1.51 -1.10
CA ILE A 12 -17.56 0.13 -0.60
C ILE A 12 -16.19 -0.48 -0.91
N SER A 13 -15.67 -0.26 -2.12
CA SER A 13 -14.33 -0.70 -2.50
C SER A 13 -13.26 -0.11 -1.58
N ASN A 14 -13.28 1.21 -1.37
CA ASN A 14 -12.34 1.90 -0.47
C ASN A 14 -12.40 1.36 0.96
N LEU A 15 -13.60 1.16 1.52
CA LEU A 15 -13.78 0.59 2.86
C LEU A 15 -13.25 -0.84 2.95
N THR A 16 -13.45 -1.65 1.90
CA THR A 16 -12.91 -3.01 1.81
C THR A 16 -11.39 -3.00 1.80
N THR A 17 -10.77 -2.09 1.05
CA THR A 17 -9.32 -1.91 1.01
C THR A 17 -8.76 -1.53 2.37
N ILE A 18 -9.36 -0.54 3.04
CA ILE A 18 -8.94 -0.10 4.39
C ILE A 18 -9.05 -1.26 5.38
N THR A 19 -10.18 -1.97 5.38
CA THR A 19 -10.40 -3.08 6.30
C THR A 19 -9.38 -4.21 6.06
N ARG A 20 -9.04 -4.51 4.80
CA ARG A 20 -8.03 -5.50 4.43
C ARG A 20 -6.62 -5.10 4.84
N LEU A 21 -6.29 -3.80 4.74
CA LEU A 21 -5.02 -3.25 5.23
C LEU A 21 -4.89 -3.33 6.73
N VAL A 22 -5.91 -2.89 7.47
CA VAL A 22 -5.94 -3.00 8.93
C VAL A 22 -5.82 -4.46 9.35
N SER A 23 -6.52 -5.37 8.67
CA SER A 23 -6.41 -6.81 8.91
C SER A 23 -5.00 -7.34 8.67
N LEU A 24 -4.31 -6.87 7.63
CA LEU A 24 -2.94 -7.26 7.34
C LEU A 24 -1.98 -6.77 8.44
N ILE A 25 -2.10 -5.51 8.86
CA ILE A 25 -1.26 -4.93 9.92
C ILE A 25 -1.49 -5.68 11.24
N LEU A 26 -2.75 -5.86 11.64
CA LEU A 26 -3.12 -6.57 12.87
C LEU A 26 -2.65 -8.03 12.86
N ARG A 27 -2.73 -8.72 11.71
CA ARG A 27 -2.19 -10.08 11.57
C ARG A 27 -0.68 -10.10 11.85
N ASN A 28 0.09 -9.17 11.28
CA ASN A 28 1.54 -9.12 11.49
C ASN A 28 1.87 -8.82 12.95
N VAL A 29 1.18 -7.86 13.58
CA VAL A 29 1.33 -7.55 15.01
C VAL A 29 1.03 -8.77 15.88
N PHE A 30 -0.09 -9.45 15.63
CA PHE A 30 -0.51 -10.61 16.42
C PHE A 30 0.47 -11.79 16.31
N LEU A 31 1.04 -12.01 15.12
CA LEU A 31 2.02 -13.07 14.90
C LEU A 31 3.44 -12.70 15.30
N GLY A 32 3.69 -11.45 15.71
CA GLY A 32 5.05 -10.93 15.95
C GLY A 32 5.91 -10.87 14.68
N GLU A 33 5.30 -10.85 13.50
CA GLU A 33 5.98 -10.77 12.21
C GLU A 33 6.33 -9.31 11.89
N VAL A 34 7.50 -9.08 11.28
CA VAL A 34 7.86 -7.78 10.74
C VAL A 34 7.04 -7.51 9.48
N LEU A 35 6.32 -6.38 9.47
CA LEU A 35 5.57 -5.95 8.30
C LEU A 35 6.53 -5.56 7.17
N ASN A 36 6.61 -6.39 6.14
CA ASN A 36 7.47 -6.14 4.99
C ASN A 36 6.75 -5.23 3.96
N LEU A 37 7.42 -4.14 3.57
CA LEU A 37 6.90 -3.14 2.63
C LEU A 37 6.57 -3.75 1.26
N GLU A 38 7.48 -4.51 0.67
CA GLU A 38 7.29 -5.17 -0.64
C GLU A 38 6.06 -6.11 -0.63
N LYS A 39 5.91 -6.91 0.44
CA LYS A 39 4.74 -7.80 0.60
C LYS A 39 3.44 -7.00 0.72
N THR A 40 3.48 -5.86 1.41
CA THR A 40 2.33 -4.97 1.59
C THR A 40 1.91 -4.34 0.26
N ILE A 41 2.89 -3.80 -0.49
CA ILE A 41 2.71 -3.26 -1.85
C ILE A 41 2.10 -4.31 -2.78
N LYS A 42 2.63 -5.54 -2.80
CA LYS A 42 2.09 -6.63 -3.64
C LYS A 42 0.65 -7.01 -3.30
N GLN A 43 0.23 -6.88 -2.05
CA GLN A 43 -1.15 -7.18 -1.64
C GLN A 43 -2.12 -6.02 -1.95
N LEU A 44 -1.66 -4.79 -1.76
CA LEU A 44 -2.39 -3.58 -2.12
C LEU A 44 -2.66 -3.50 -3.62
N HIS A 45 -1.62 -3.68 -4.43
CA HIS A 45 -1.73 -3.67 -5.89
C HIS A 45 -2.73 -4.73 -6.38
N ARG A 46 -2.71 -5.93 -5.80
CA ARG A 46 -3.70 -7.00 -6.12
C ARG A 46 -5.13 -6.66 -5.74
N SER A 47 -5.33 -5.70 -4.84
CA SER A 47 -6.65 -5.25 -4.41
C SER A 47 -7.18 -4.09 -5.24
N SER A 48 -6.35 -3.47 -6.09
CA SER A 48 -6.78 -2.45 -7.05
C SER A 48 -7.65 -3.08 -8.13
N ARG A 49 -8.74 -2.40 -8.46
CA ARG A 49 -9.69 -2.76 -9.51
C ARG A 49 -9.72 -1.73 -10.63
N GLN A 50 -9.24 -0.52 -10.35
CA GLN A 50 -9.23 0.58 -11.31
C GLN A 50 -8.09 1.57 -11.01
N LYS A 51 -7.65 2.28 -12.05
CA LYS A 51 -6.64 3.34 -11.91
C LYS A 51 -7.15 4.44 -10.98
N ASN A 52 -6.27 4.94 -10.10
CA ASN A 52 -6.57 5.95 -9.09
C ASN A 52 -7.61 5.53 -8.04
N ASP A 53 -7.89 4.23 -7.88
CA ASP A 53 -8.56 3.78 -6.66
C ASP A 53 -7.63 3.86 -5.45
N LEU A 54 -8.20 3.78 -4.26
CA LEU A 54 -7.43 3.86 -3.03
C LEU A 54 -6.28 2.83 -2.96
N PRO A 55 -6.45 1.54 -3.32
CA PRO A 55 -5.33 0.60 -3.40
C PRO A 55 -4.21 1.04 -4.34
N ASP A 56 -4.53 1.55 -5.53
CA ASP A 56 -3.55 2.05 -6.50
C ASP A 56 -2.81 3.29 -5.95
N MET A 57 -3.55 4.26 -5.41
CA MET A 57 -2.97 5.46 -4.79
C MET A 57 -2.02 5.11 -3.64
N LEU A 58 -2.42 4.20 -2.75
CA LEU A 58 -1.59 3.74 -1.65
C LEU A 58 -0.37 2.96 -2.15
N THR A 59 -0.52 2.14 -3.19
CA THR A 59 0.62 1.46 -3.83
C THR A 59 1.65 2.45 -4.33
N ASN A 60 1.21 3.54 -4.97
CA ASN A 60 2.09 4.57 -5.52
C ASN A 60 2.82 5.35 -4.42
N VAL A 61 2.12 5.72 -3.34
CA VAL A 61 2.73 6.36 -2.17
C VAL A 61 3.73 5.43 -1.48
N LEU A 62 3.38 4.17 -1.26
CA LEU A 62 4.30 3.23 -0.60
C LEU A 62 5.55 2.92 -1.43
N ARG A 63 5.44 2.89 -2.76
CA ARG A 63 6.58 2.74 -3.67
C ARG A 63 7.54 3.94 -3.66
N SER A 64 7.11 5.15 -3.28
CA SER A 64 8.06 6.26 -3.17
C SER A 64 9.04 6.02 -2.03
N TYR A 65 8.56 5.44 -0.92
CA TYR A 65 9.42 5.08 0.21
C TYR A 65 10.43 3.97 -0.13
N GLU A 66 10.14 3.07 -1.08
CA GLU A 66 11.17 2.11 -1.58
C GLU A 66 12.34 2.84 -2.27
N LYS A 67 12.06 3.96 -2.95
CA LYS A 67 13.10 4.73 -3.64
C LYS A 67 13.95 5.54 -2.66
N ASP A 68 13.31 6.12 -1.66
CA ASP A 68 14.01 6.95 -0.67
C ASP A 68 14.98 6.10 0.17
N VAL A 69 14.59 4.89 0.58
CA VAL A 69 15.47 3.95 1.30
C VAL A 69 16.70 3.56 0.46
N GLY A 70 16.54 3.42 -0.86
CA GLY A 70 17.66 3.08 -1.75
C GLY A 70 18.66 4.22 -1.99
N VAL A 71 18.26 5.47 -1.75
CA VAL A 71 19.13 6.66 -1.88
C VAL A 71 20.00 6.82 -0.63
N ASP A 72 19.43 6.62 0.57
CA ASP A 72 20.15 6.73 1.84
C ASP A 72 21.26 5.68 2.00
N GLU A 73 21.07 4.46 1.46
CA GLU A 73 22.09 3.41 1.46
C GLU A 73 23.27 3.70 0.50
N GLN A 74 23.04 4.46 -0.58
CA GLN A 74 24.08 4.81 -1.55
C GLN A 74 24.93 6.01 -1.11
N GLU A 75 24.33 7.02 -0.47
CA GLU A 75 25.07 8.14 0.12
C GLU A 75 25.95 7.69 1.29
N SER A 76 25.46 6.77 2.12
CA SER A 76 26.23 6.23 3.26
C SER A 76 27.48 5.45 2.83
N ARG A 77 27.43 4.77 1.67
CA ARG A 77 28.59 4.04 1.10
C ARG A 77 29.62 4.92 0.43
N SER A 78 29.24 6.12 0.00
CA SER A 78 30.11 7.04 -0.73
C SER A 78 30.94 7.95 0.18
N GLN A 79 30.75 7.83 1.51
CA GLN A 79 31.50 8.60 2.53
C GLN A 79 32.52 7.75 3.30
N GLU A 80 32.63 6.45 3.01
CA GLU A 80 33.62 5.55 3.63
C GLU A 80 34.89 5.32 2.79
N ASP A 81 34.98 5.89 1.57
CA ASP A 81 36.15 5.84 0.68
C ASP A 81 36.98 7.15 0.68
#